data_AF-A0A9E6VHB0-F1
#
_entry.id   AF-A0A9E6VHB0-F1
#
_cell.length_a   1.000
_cell.length_b   1.000
_cell.length_c   1.000
_cell.angle_alpha   90.00
_cell.angle_beta   90.00
_cell.angle_gamma   90.00
#
_symmetry.space_group_name_H-M   'P 1'
#
loop_
_entity.id
_entity.type
_entity.pdbx_description
1 polymer ?
#
loop_
_entity_poly.entity_id
_entity_poly.type
_entity_poly.pdbx_seq_one_letter_code
_entity_poly.pdbx_strand_id
1 'polypeptide(L)'
;MKPFFVLAISTHLSIVSALPVSSQTHCEGDTRQEHRVGNFNFITNSSVEDVGTRRRYVSCVENLDRGSDLLVHWLIPGPYKQYVPSSNAVSTPRLRDDINTRPVPGCLQYGSLGEMTTAEFLGTVEDEERNRSGDCTAQAAAVSEAKVVPSGLPPEGYADEVHVFFPSDVSNPHETMLELFGKVGIQVDGAAYSSFFSYGVRQLEGRAEGRVEDVRVEPYFPEASEQFASSFIKSNGSMIQALSSDGEISFDITGVKENAWRTVEAYYQFVDMGNNVVARIPMPLLQDVEK
;
A
#
# COMPACT_ATOMS: atom_id res chain seq x y z
N MET A 1 -72.03 13.62 -10.51
CA MET A 1 -70.58 13.60 -10.82
C MET A 1 -69.86 13.00 -9.64
N LYS A 2 -69.13 11.89 -9.84
CA LYS A 2 -68.43 11.15 -8.78
C LYS A 2 -67.01 11.72 -8.58
N PRO A 3 -66.52 11.87 -7.34
CA PRO A 3 -65.12 12.25 -7.12
C PRO A 3 -64.21 11.02 -7.27
N PHE A 4 -63.12 11.19 -8.01
CA PHE A 4 -62.02 10.23 -8.11
C PHE A 4 -61.02 10.49 -6.97
N PHE A 5 -60.84 9.51 -6.10
CA PHE A 5 -59.74 9.45 -5.14
C PHE A 5 -58.51 8.88 -5.84
N VAL A 6 -57.40 9.62 -5.86
CA VAL A 6 -56.08 9.13 -6.29
C VAL A 6 -55.27 8.84 -5.03
N LEU A 7 -54.99 7.57 -4.75
CA LEU A 7 -54.02 7.15 -3.74
C LEU A 7 -52.62 7.19 -4.36
N ALA A 8 -51.72 8.01 -3.79
CA ALA A 8 -50.29 7.94 -4.07
C ALA A 8 -49.63 6.95 -3.10
N ILE A 9 -49.07 5.87 -3.64
CA ILE A 9 -48.29 4.89 -2.87
C ILE A 9 -46.83 5.36 -2.89
N SER A 10 -46.33 5.84 -1.74
CA SER A 10 -44.92 6.14 -1.53
C SER A 10 -44.17 4.82 -1.25
N THR A 11 -43.38 4.35 -2.21
CA THR A 11 -42.43 3.25 -2.00
C THR A 11 -41.15 3.80 -1.39
N HIS A 12 -40.94 3.53 -0.09
CA HIS A 12 -39.66 3.74 0.56
C HIS A 12 -38.65 2.70 0.07
N LEU A 13 -37.65 3.16 -0.67
CA LEU A 13 -36.49 2.37 -1.07
C LEU A 13 -35.53 2.28 0.12
N SER A 14 -35.56 1.17 0.85
CA SER A 14 -34.56 0.89 1.90
C SER A 14 -33.22 0.57 1.24
N ILE A 15 -32.27 1.50 1.33
CA ILE A 15 -30.87 1.25 1.00
C ILE A 15 -30.30 0.35 2.09
N VAL A 16 -30.12 -0.93 1.77
CA VAL A 16 -29.38 -1.86 2.61
C VAL A 16 -27.90 -1.55 2.42
N SER A 17 -27.29 -0.87 3.37
CA SER A 17 -25.84 -0.70 3.44
C SER A 17 -25.20 -2.07 3.63
N ALA A 18 -24.61 -2.63 2.58
CA ALA A 18 -23.76 -3.80 2.68
C ALA A 18 -22.48 -3.39 3.44
N LEU A 19 -22.29 -3.95 4.64
CA LEU A 19 -21.01 -3.87 5.34
C LEU A 19 -19.97 -4.67 4.54
N PRO A 20 -18.75 -4.15 4.33
CA PRO A 20 -17.71 -4.89 3.66
C PRO A 20 -17.28 -6.09 4.51
N VAL A 21 -17.26 -7.27 3.88
CA VAL A 21 -16.67 -8.48 4.43
C VAL A 21 -15.15 -8.31 4.41
N SER A 22 -14.54 -8.08 5.56
CA SER A 22 -13.09 -8.21 5.72
C SER A 22 -12.76 -9.71 5.73
N SER A 23 -12.10 -10.19 4.67
CA SER A 23 -11.67 -11.58 4.59
C SER A 23 -10.45 -11.71 3.68
N GLN A 24 -9.31 -11.19 4.14
CA GLN A 24 -8.05 -11.90 3.94
C GLN A 24 -7.49 -12.22 5.32
N THR A 25 -7.97 -13.32 5.91
CA THR A 25 -7.37 -13.91 7.11
C THR A 25 -6.08 -14.68 6.82
N HIS A 26 -5.73 -14.90 5.54
CA HIS A 26 -4.59 -15.71 5.13
C HIS A 26 -3.83 -15.10 3.95
N CYS A 27 -2.51 -15.31 3.95
CA CYS A 27 -1.65 -14.93 2.84
C CYS A 27 -1.71 -15.93 1.68
N GLU A 28 -2.43 -15.58 0.62
CA GLU A 28 -2.39 -16.31 -0.65
C GLU A 28 -1.11 -16.00 -1.46
N GLY A 29 -0.68 -16.93 -2.31
CA GLY A 29 0.49 -16.76 -3.17
C GLY A 29 1.37 -18.00 -3.31
N ASP A 30 2.45 -17.84 -4.08
CA ASP A 30 3.29 -18.91 -4.61
C ASP A 30 4.63 -19.09 -3.88
N THR A 31 4.95 -18.21 -2.92
CA THR A 31 6.25 -18.18 -2.21
C THR A 31 6.10 -18.34 -0.70
N ARG A 32 5.12 -19.14 -0.27
CA ARG A 32 4.81 -19.33 1.15
C ARG A 32 6.03 -19.83 1.92
N GLN A 33 6.43 -19.08 2.94
CA GLN A 33 7.51 -19.41 3.86
C GLN A 33 7.04 -19.21 5.31
N GLU A 34 7.29 -20.20 6.17
CA GLU A 34 7.02 -20.11 7.62
C GLU A 34 8.27 -19.62 8.35
N HIS A 35 8.08 -18.66 9.25
CA HIS A 35 9.10 -18.10 10.12
C HIS A 35 8.76 -18.42 11.56
N ARG A 36 9.58 -19.26 12.20
CA ARG A 36 9.52 -19.53 13.64
C ARG A 36 10.79 -19.03 14.29
N VAL A 37 10.84 -17.74 14.56
CA VAL A 37 12.08 -17.07 14.98
C VAL A 37 11.81 -16.22 16.23
N GLY A 38 12.62 -16.44 17.26
CA GLY A 38 12.37 -15.85 18.58
C GLY A 38 11.04 -16.33 19.16
N ASN A 39 10.22 -15.37 19.61
CA ASN A 39 8.88 -15.61 20.15
C ASN A 39 7.76 -15.45 19.10
N PHE A 40 8.12 -15.23 17.84
CA PHE A 40 7.16 -14.94 16.78
C PHE A 40 6.99 -16.12 15.82
N ASN A 41 5.75 -16.34 15.40
CA ASN A 41 5.37 -17.28 14.36
C ASN A 41 4.55 -16.56 13.29
N PHE A 42 5.10 -16.47 12.08
CA PHE A 42 4.44 -15.77 10.99
C PHE A 42 4.76 -16.40 9.63
N ILE A 43 3.95 -16.06 8.63
CA ILE A 43 4.13 -16.49 7.25
C ILE A 43 4.45 -15.26 6.41
N THR A 44 5.34 -15.44 5.44
CA THR A 44 5.48 -14.54 4.30
C THR A 44 5.02 -15.26 3.04
N ASN A 45 4.30 -14.57 2.16
CA ASN A 45 3.93 -15.08 0.85
C ASN A 45 3.96 -13.95 -0.20
N SER A 46 3.96 -14.31 -1.47
CA SER A 46 3.80 -13.35 -2.56
C SER A 46 3.16 -13.96 -3.79
N SER A 47 2.49 -13.13 -4.57
CA SER A 47 1.84 -13.49 -5.83
C SER A 47 2.06 -12.41 -6.87
N VAL A 48 1.79 -12.75 -8.13
CA VAL A 48 1.83 -11.81 -9.25
C VAL A 48 0.60 -11.97 -10.13
N GLU A 49 -0.01 -10.84 -10.48
CA GLU A 49 -1.19 -10.77 -11.32
C GLU A 49 -0.91 -9.90 -12.56
N ASP A 50 -1.54 -10.26 -13.69
CA ASP A 50 -1.52 -9.44 -14.90
C ASP A 50 -2.51 -8.28 -14.78
N VAL A 51 -2.05 -7.06 -15.08
CA VAL A 51 -2.87 -5.84 -15.08
C VAL A 51 -2.58 -5.05 -16.35
N GLY A 52 -3.36 -5.32 -17.39
CA GLY A 52 -3.14 -4.75 -18.73
C GLY A 52 -1.76 -5.14 -19.27
N THR A 53 -0.89 -4.17 -19.48
CA THR A 53 0.50 -4.38 -19.93
C THR A 53 1.52 -4.42 -18.78
N ARG A 54 1.05 -4.39 -17.54
CA ARG A 54 1.86 -4.31 -16.32
C ARG A 54 1.59 -5.51 -15.42
N ARG A 55 2.40 -5.65 -14.39
CA ARG A 55 2.27 -6.67 -13.36
C ARG A 55 1.95 -6.02 -12.02
N ARG A 56 0.98 -6.60 -11.31
CA ARG A 56 0.68 -6.31 -9.91
C ARG A 56 1.37 -7.35 -9.06
N TYR A 57 2.39 -6.93 -8.33
CA TYR A 57 3.15 -7.76 -7.40
C TYR A 57 2.58 -7.56 -6.00
N VAL A 58 2.17 -8.65 -5.34
CA VAL A 58 1.62 -8.59 -3.97
C VAL A 58 2.55 -9.36 -3.05
N SER A 59 3.01 -8.72 -1.99
CA SER A 59 3.57 -9.42 -0.84
C SER A 59 2.59 -9.46 0.30
N CYS A 60 2.68 -10.47 1.14
CA CYS A 60 1.81 -10.63 2.28
C CYS A 60 2.58 -11.16 3.48
N VAL A 61 2.23 -10.67 4.66
CA VAL A 61 2.69 -11.16 5.96
C VAL A 61 1.49 -11.53 6.80
N GLU A 62 1.46 -12.75 7.33
CA GLU A 62 0.40 -13.26 8.19
C GLU A 62 0.97 -13.61 9.57
N ASN A 63 0.42 -13.00 10.61
CA ASN A 63 0.82 -13.25 11.99
C ASN A 63 0.00 -14.42 12.56
N LEU A 64 0.68 -15.52 12.88
CA LEU A 64 0.03 -16.73 13.41
C LEU A 64 -0.07 -16.74 14.94
N ASP A 65 0.56 -15.78 15.62
CA ASP A 65 0.54 -15.72 17.07
C ASP A 65 -0.82 -15.22 17.58
N ARG A 66 -1.31 -15.87 18.63
CA ARG A 66 -2.56 -15.52 19.30
C ARG A 66 -2.24 -14.66 20.52
N GLY A 67 -2.22 -13.34 20.34
CA GLY A 67 -2.10 -12.38 21.44
C GLY A 67 -0.90 -11.44 21.38
N SER A 68 -0.08 -11.51 20.34
CA SER A 68 0.98 -10.53 20.08
C SER A 68 0.82 -9.87 18.72
N ASP A 69 1.00 -8.56 18.68
CA ASP A 69 1.07 -7.81 17.43
C ASP A 69 2.50 -7.89 16.89
N LEU A 70 2.65 -8.19 15.60
CA LEU A 70 3.94 -8.36 14.95
C LEU A 70 4.30 -7.08 14.21
N LEU A 71 5.33 -6.35 14.67
CA LEU A 71 5.92 -5.28 13.86
C LEU A 71 6.75 -5.90 12.75
N VAL A 72 6.51 -5.51 11.49
CA VAL A 72 7.29 -5.95 10.34
C VAL A 72 7.81 -4.76 9.53
N HIS A 73 9.07 -4.85 9.16
CA HIS A 73 9.72 -3.99 8.19
C HIS A 73 10.45 -4.87 7.18
N TRP A 74 9.74 -5.20 6.11
CA TRP A 74 10.28 -5.87 4.94
C TRP A 74 10.66 -4.80 3.91
N LEU A 75 11.95 -4.48 3.80
CA LEU A 75 12.43 -3.30 3.05
C LEU A 75 11.92 -3.28 1.61
N ILE A 76 12.06 -4.40 0.92
CA ILE A 76 11.43 -4.71 -0.36
C ILE A 76 10.98 -6.16 -0.25
N PRO A 77 9.70 -6.46 -0.49
CA PRO A 77 8.69 -5.64 -1.20
C PRO A 77 7.77 -4.80 -0.30
N GLY A 78 7.91 -4.87 1.02
CA GLY A 78 6.91 -4.41 1.99
C GLY A 78 6.21 -5.60 2.67
N PRO A 79 5.54 -5.39 3.81
CA PRO A 79 5.16 -4.11 4.42
C PRO A 79 6.30 -3.36 5.13
N TYR A 80 6.22 -2.02 5.20
CA TYR A 80 7.24 -1.16 5.79
C TYR A 80 6.79 -0.59 7.15
N LYS A 81 7.44 -1.04 8.24
CA LYS A 81 7.16 -0.66 9.63
C LYS A 81 5.69 -0.84 10.06
N GLN A 82 4.96 -1.75 9.43
CA GLN A 82 3.55 -1.97 9.73
C GLN A 82 3.40 -3.04 10.79
N TYR A 83 2.37 -2.91 11.62
CA TYR A 83 1.97 -3.98 12.53
C TYR A 83 1.03 -4.95 11.81
N VAL A 84 1.19 -6.23 12.10
CA VAL A 84 0.28 -7.30 11.73
C VAL A 84 -0.37 -7.80 13.01
N PRO A 85 -1.62 -7.42 13.31
CA PRO A 85 -2.30 -7.87 14.52
C PRO A 85 -2.37 -9.40 14.63
N SER A 86 -2.57 -9.87 15.85
CA SER A 86 -2.75 -11.30 16.14
C SER A 86 -3.77 -11.96 15.22
N SER A 87 -3.36 -13.04 14.51
CA SER A 87 -4.22 -13.81 13.60
C SER A 87 -4.75 -13.03 12.38
N ASN A 88 -4.08 -11.94 12.00
CA ASN A 88 -4.37 -11.18 10.79
C ASN A 88 -3.27 -11.35 9.73
N ALA A 89 -3.58 -10.92 8.51
CA ALA A 89 -2.63 -10.79 7.42
C ALA A 89 -2.64 -9.35 6.88
N VAL A 90 -1.51 -8.91 6.34
CA VAL A 90 -1.34 -7.61 5.69
C VAL A 90 -0.66 -7.80 4.35
N SER A 91 -1.29 -7.26 3.31
CA SER A 91 -0.83 -7.33 1.93
C SER A 91 -0.29 -5.97 1.47
N THR A 92 0.80 -5.97 0.71
CA THR A 92 1.42 -4.77 0.12
C THR A 92 1.52 -4.94 -1.40
N PRO A 93 0.57 -4.38 -2.17
CA PRO A 93 0.60 -4.45 -3.62
C PRO A 93 1.50 -3.38 -4.24
N ARG A 94 2.14 -3.69 -5.37
CA ARG A 94 2.99 -2.79 -6.15
C ARG A 94 2.78 -3.02 -7.64
N LEU A 95 2.48 -1.96 -8.38
CA LEU A 95 2.39 -2.00 -9.84
C LEU A 95 3.79 -1.79 -10.46
N ARG A 96 4.18 -2.64 -11.41
CA ARG A 96 5.48 -2.59 -12.09
C ARG A 96 5.35 -2.84 -13.59
N ASP A 97 6.27 -2.25 -14.37
CA ASP A 97 6.37 -2.49 -15.82
C ASP A 97 7.13 -3.78 -16.18
N ASP A 98 7.97 -4.29 -15.27
CA ASP A 98 8.75 -5.51 -15.51
C ASP A 98 7.81 -6.73 -15.54
N ILE A 99 7.77 -7.41 -16.69
CA ILE A 99 6.99 -8.64 -16.89
C ILE A 99 7.80 -9.91 -16.60
N ASN A 100 9.10 -9.80 -16.33
CA ASN A 100 10.00 -10.91 -16.05
C ASN A 100 10.07 -11.20 -14.54
N THR A 101 8.95 -11.67 -14.00
CA THR A 101 8.82 -12.13 -12.62
C THR A 101 9.88 -13.18 -12.26
N ARG A 102 10.50 -13.02 -11.10
CA ARG A 102 11.48 -13.96 -10.55
C ARG A 102 11.43 -13.98 -9.02
N PRO A 103 11.85 -15.07 -8.37
CA PRO A 103 12.15 -15.05 -6.95
C PRO A 103 13.28 -14.06 -6.65
N VAL A 104 13.08 -13.21 -5.65
CA VAL A 104 14.03 -12.23 -5.14
C VAL A 104 14.16 -12.43 -3.63
N PRO A 105 15.38 -12.60 -3.08
CA PRO A 105 15.56 -12.64 -1.64
C PRO A 105 15.37 -11.23 -1.06
N GLY A 106 14.59 -11.13 0.03
CA GLY A 106 14.32 -9.87 0.72
C GLY A 106 14.70 -9.89 2.20
N CYS A 107 15.02 -8.71 2.71
CA CYS A 107 15.35 -8.44 4.11
C CYS A 107 14.10 -8.17 4.95
N LEU A 108 13.87 -8.95 5.99
CA LEU A 108 12.74 -8.75 6.88
C LEU A 108 13.23 -8.48 8.31
N GLN A 109 12.99 -7.27 8.79
CA GLN A 109 13.02 -6.90 10.20
C GLN A 109 11.68 -7.23 10.83
N TYR A 110 11.69 -7.83 12.02
CA TYR A 110 10.48 -8.11 12.77
C TYR A 110 10.66 -7.90 14.26
N GLY A 111 9.53 -7.82 14.97
CA GLY A 111 9.51 -7.62 16.42
C GLY A 111 9.90 -6.20 16.82
N SER A 112 9.83 -5.91 18.12
CA SER A 112 10.17 -4.60 18.67
C SER A 112 11.68 -4.40 18.88
N LEU A 113 12.48 -5.46 18.85
CA LEU A 113 13.93 -5.40 19.03
C LEU A 113 14.70 -5.37 17.69
N GLY A 114 13.97 -5.44 16.56
CA GLY A 114 14.55 -5.33 15.22
C GLY A 114 15.30 -6.58 14.79
N GLU A 115 14.85 -7.75 15.23
CA GLU A 115 15.38 -9.03 14.79
C GLU A 115 15.27 -9.19 13.26
N MET A 116 16.23 -9.89 12.66
CA MET A 116 16.34 -10.05 11.21
C MET A 116 16.05 -11.49 10.77
N THR A 117 15.36 -11.64 9.65
CA THR A 117 15.27 -12.87 8.86
C THR A 117 15.26 -12.53 7.37
N THR A 118 15.31 -13.54 6.51
CA THR A 118 15.18 -13.39 5.06
C THR A 118 13.94 -14.11 4.57
N ALA A 119 13.28 -13.56 3.56
CA ALA A 119 12.17 -14.20 2.87
C ALA A 119 12.26 -13.94 1.37
N GLU A 120 12.02 -14.97 0.57
CA GLU A 120 11.88 -14.81 -0.88
C GLU A 120 10.51 -14.25 -1.24
N PHE A 121 10.46 -13.43 -2.29
CA PHE A 121 9.22 -12.94 -2.87
C PHE A 121 9.34 -12.90 -4.40
N LEU A 122 8.21 -12.91 -5.10
CA LEU A 122 8.18 -12.65 -6.53
C LEU A 122 8.40 -11.15 -6.76
N GLY A 123 9.46 -10.80 -7.48
CA GLY A 123 9.87 -9.42 -7.72
C GLY A 123 10.36 -9.18 -9.13
N THR A 124 11.01 -8.02 -9.30
CA THR A 124 11.60 -7.53 -10.55
C THR A 124 13.13 -7.54 -10.49
N VAL A 125 13.79 -7.22 -11.61
CA VAL A 125 15.25 -6.96 -11.60
C VAL A 125 15.62 -5.81 -10.66
N GLU A 126 14.85 -4.72 -10.69
CA GLU A 126 15.08 -3.55 -9.86
C GLU A 126 14.98 -3.87 -8.37
N ASP A 127 14.03 -4.73 -7.99
CA ASP A 127 13.90 -5.20 -6.60
C ASP A 127 15.15 -5.97 -6.16
N GLU A 128 15.70 -6.81 -7.04
CA GLU A 128 16.93 -7.57 -6.77
C GLU A 128 18.15 -6.66 -6.61
N GLU A 129 18.32 -5.69 -7.50
CA GLU A 129 19.41 -4.71 -7.43
C GLU A 129 19.37 -3.89 -6.14
N ARG A 130 18.18 -3.45 -5.74
CA ARG A 130 18.00 -2.69 -4.51
C ARG A 130 18.23 -3.54 -3.27
N ASN A 131 17.79 -4.79 -3.26
CA ASN A 131 18.08 -5.70 -2.14
C ASN A 131 19.57 -5.99 -1.99
N ARG A 132 20.36 -6.01 -3.07
CA ARG A 132 21.83 -6.09 -2.97
C ARG A 132 22.48 -4.88 -2.33
N SER A 133 21.90 -3.69 -2.56
CA SER A 133 22.38 -2.45 -1.96
C SER A 133 21.97 -2.28 -0.49
N GLY A 134 21.02 -3.08 -0.01
CA GLY A 134 20.59 -3.12 1.39
C GLY A 134 21.44 -4.06 2.24
N ASP A 135 21.68 -3.68 3.50
CA ASP A 135 22.47 -4.42 4.48
C ASP A 135 21.76 -5.71 4.98
N CYS A 136 21.61 -6.72 4.11
CA CYS A 136 21.48 -8.14 4.51
C CYS A 136 22.46 -8.99 3.71
N THR A 137 23.74 -8.75 3.93
CA THR A 137 24.91 -9.47 3.39
C THR A 137 24.61 -10.69 2.50
N ALA A 138 24.37 -10.38 1.23
CA ALA A 138 24.60 -11.17 0.02
C ALA A 138 23.94 -12.56 -0.11
N GLN A 139 22.79 -12.59 -0.78
CA GLN A 139 22.50 -13.61 -1.81
C GLN A 139 21.86 -12.90 -3.01
N ALA A 140 22.56 -12.91 -4.14
CA ALA A 140 22.04 -12.43 -5.41
C ALA A 140 22.05 -13.58 -6.40
N ALA A 141 20.95 -13.78 -7.11
CA ALA A 141 20.93 -14.63 -8.29
C ALA A 141 21.58 -13.88 -9.47
N ALA A 142 21.87 -14.60 -10.55
CA ALA A 142 22.37 -13.98 -11.78
C ALA A 142 21.29 -13.06 -12.37
N VAL A 143 21.61 -11.78 -12.56
CA VAL A 143 20.75 -10.80 -13.23
C VAL A 143 20.51 -11.27 -14.67
N SER A 144 19.27 -11.61 -15.00
CA SER A 144 18.82 -11.52 -16.39
C SER A 144 18.31 -10.12 -16.68
N GLU A 145 18.59 -9.60 -17.88
CA GLU A 145 18.17 -8.26 -18.31
C GLU A 145 16.67 -8.05 -18.07
N ALA A 146 16.31 -6.89 -17.50
CA ALA A 146 14.93 -6.49 -17.33
C ALA A 146 14.30 -6.30 -18.71
N LYS A 147 13.20 -7.01 -18.98
CA LYS A 147 12.38 -6.70 -20.14
C LYS A 147 11.35 -5.67 -19.69
N VAL A 148 11.82 -4.44 -19.50
CA VAL A 148 10.93 -3.30 -19.32
C VAL A 148 10.29 -3.06 -20.68
N VAL A 149 8.96 -3.17 -20.74
CA VAL A 149 8.21 -2.76 -21.93
C VAL A 149 7.65 -1.37 -21.61
N PRO A 150 8.26 -0.28 -22.13
CA PRO A 150 7.65 1.04 -22.00
C PRO A 150 6.23 0.95 -22.56
N SER A 151 5.25 1.28 -21.73
CA SER A 151 3.85 1.17 -22.09
C SER A 151 3.15 2.49 -21.84
N GLY A 152 2.05 2.74 -22.55
CA GLY A 152 1.22 3.91 -22.28
C GLY A 152 0.61 3.86 -20.87
N LEU A 153 -0.14 4.89 -20.51
CA LEU A 153 -1.01 4.84 -19.33
C LEU A 153 -1.99 3.63 -19.44
N PRO A 154 -2.28 2.93 -18.33
CA PRO A 154 -3.28 1.85 -18.35
C PRO A 154 -4.66 2.46 -18.67
N PRO A 155 -5.35 2.09 -19.77
CA PRO A 155 -6.53 2.82 -20.23
C PRO A 155 -7.68 2.90 -19.21
N GLU A 156 -7.81 1.89 -18.36
CA GLU A 156 -8.84 1.81 -17.31
C GLU A 156 -8.38 2.40 -15.97
N GLY A 157 -7.17 2.95 -15.91
CA GLY A 157 -6.52 3.31 -14.65
C GLY A 157 -6.02 2.08 -13.89
N TYR A 158 -5.82 2.26 -12.59
CA TYR A 158 -5.40 1.20 -11.68
C TYR A 158 -5.80 1.56 -10.25
N ALA A 159 -6.22 0.57 -9.45
CA ALA A 159 -6.48 0.80 -8.03
C ALA A 159 -6.22 -0.47 -7.21
N ASP A 160 -5.75 -0.26 -5.99
CA ASP A 160 -5.57 -1.29 -4.97
C ASP A 160 -6.35 -0.94 -3.72
N GLU A 161 -6.85 -1.98 -3.04
CA GLU A 161 -7.25 -1.86 -1.65
C GLU A 161 -6.01 -1.75 -0.76
N VAL A 162 -6.08 -0.87 0.23
CA VAL A 162 -5.06 -0.76 1.27
C VAL A 162 -5.67 -1.12 2.60
N HIS A 163 -4.91 -1.85 3.41
CA HIS A 163 -5.26 -2.19 4.78
C HIS A 163 -3.97 -2.27 5.57
N VAL A 164 -3.75 -1.30 6.47
CA VAL A 164 -2.51 -1.19 7.24
C VAL A 164 -2.83 -0.88 8.70
N PHE A 165 -1.99 -1.38 9.60
CA PHE A 165 -2.08 -1.11 11.02
C PHE A 165 -0.81 -0.43 11.50
N PHE A 166 -0.97 0.65 12.25
CA PHE A 166 0.14 1.41 12.81
C PHE A 166 -0.29 2.15 14.08
N PRO A 167 0.62 2.36 15.04
CA PRO A 167 0.30 3.11 16.24
C PRO A 167 0.34 4.61 15.99
N SER A 168 -0.49 5.36 16.72
CA SER A 168 -0.34 6.82 16.80
C SER A 168 0.78 7.26 17.74
N ASP A 169 1.21 6.40 18.68
CA ASP A 169 2.39 6.59 19.54
C ASP A 169 3.25 5.33 19.56
N VAL A 170 4.45 5.42 18.99
CA VAL A 170 5.42 4.31 18.96
C VAL A 170 5.90 3.85 20.34
N SER A 171 5.73 4.67 21.38
CA SER A 171 6.09 4.35 22.77
C SER A 171 5.07 3.43 23.43
N ASN A 172 3.83 3.44 22.95
CA ASN A 172 2.74 2.60 23.43
C ASN A 172 1.98 1.96 22.25
N PRO A 173 2.65 1.12 21.45
CA PRO A 173 2.13 0.73 20.14
C PRO A 173 0.88 -0.15 20.22
N HIS A 174 0.75 -0.93 21.30
CA HIS A 174 -0.40 -1.80 21.50
C HIS A 174 -1.67 -0.97 21.72
N GLU A 175 -1.69 -0.11 22.74
CA GLU A 175 -2.89 0.65 23.13
C GLU A 175 -3.28 1.73 22.12
N THR A 176 -2.33 2.20 21.31
CA THR A 176 -2.51 3.31 20.36
C THR A 176 -2.67 2.86 18.91
N MET A 177 -2.95 1.57 18.67
CA MET A 177 -3.05 1.03 17.32
C MET A 177 -4.26 1.59 16.55
N LEU A 178 -3.98 2.09 15.35
CA LEU A 178 -4.96 2.49 14.35
C LEU A 178 -5.02 1.46 13.22
N GLU A 179 -6.21 1.31 12.67
CA GLU A 179 -6.48 0.56 11.45
C GLU A 179 -6.85 1.56 10.35
N LEU A 180 -6.04 1.60 9.30
CA LEU A 180 -6.32 2.35 8.08
C LEU A 180 -6.76 1.39 6.98
N PHE A 181 -7.85 1.72 6.31
CA PHE A 181 -8.37 0.98 5.17
C PHE A 181 -8.78 1.95 4.07
N GLY A 182 -8.73 1.53 2.81
CA GLY A 182 -9.07 2.43 1.71
C GLY A 182 -8.72 1.90 0.34
N LYS A 183 -8.63 2.83 -0.62
CA LYS A 183 -8.18 2.56 -1.98
C LYS A 183 -7.18 3.60 -2.46
N VAL A 184 -6.09 3.14 -3.05
CA VAL A 184 -5.04 3.97 -3.67
C VAL A 184 -4.92 3.61 -5.14
N GLY A 185 -4.74 4.59 -6.02
CA GLY A 185 -4.71 4.30 -7.44
C GLY A 185 -4.50 5.52 -8.33
N ILE A 186 -4.73 5.30 -9.62
CA ILE A 186 -4.72 6.30 -10.66
C ILE A 186 -5.99 6.18 -11.52
N GLN A 187 -6.48 7.32 -11.98
CA GLN A 187 -7.54 7.42 -12.97
C GLN A 187 -7.01 8.16 -14.19
N VAL A 188 -7.13 7.57 -15.38
CA VAL A 188 -6.55 8.12 -16.62
C VAL A 188 -7.58 8.97 -17.35
N ASP A 189 -7.15 10.17 -17.78
CA ASP A 189 -7.91 11.08 -18.64
C ASP A 189 -7.04 11.53 -19.83
N GLY A 190 -7.23 10.85 -20.97
CA GLY A 190 -6.50 11.15 -22.20
C GLY A 190 -4.99 10.90 -22.09
N ALA A 191 -4.22 11.97 -21.93
CA ALA A 191 -2.75 11.95 -21.80
C ALA A 191 -2.29 12.32 -20.38
N ALA A 192 -3.23 12.49 -19.47
CA ALA A 192 -2.99 12.81 -18.08
C ALA A 192 -3.60 11.71 -17.20
N TYR A 193 -3.25 11.73 -15.93
CA TYR A 193 -3.93 10.91 -14.93
C TYR A 193 -4.00 11.65 -13.61
N SER A 194 -5.01 11.32 -12.81
CA SER A 194 -5.13 11.75 -11.41
C SER A 194 -4.69 10.60 -10.52
N SER A 195 -3.73 10.85 -9.63
CA SER A 195 -3.44 9.94 -8.50
C SER A 195 -4.44 10.21 -7.40
N PHE A 196 -4.95 9.16 -6.74
CA PHE A 196 -5.88 9.29 -5.64
C PHE A 196 -5.57 8.31 -4.51
N PHE A 197 -5.93 8.72 -3.29
CA PHE A 197 -5.94 7.90 -2.10
C PHE A 197 -7.17 8.27 -1.26
N SER A 198 -8.16 7.39 -1.29
CA SER A 198 -9.37 7.49 -0.46
C SER A 198 -9.24 6.55 0.73
N TYR A 199 -9.53 7.01 1.94
CA TYR A 199 -9.26 6.24 3.15
C TYR A 199 -10.26 6.47 4.27
N GLY A 200 -10.30 5.51 5.18
CA GLY A 200 -10.86 5.59 6.51
C GLY A 200 -9.83 5.11 7.54
N VAL A 201 -9.86 5.71 8.73
CA VAL A 201 -9.01 5.38 9.86
C VAL A 201 -9.90 5.21 11.08
N ARG A 202 -9.67 4.14 11.83
CA ARG A 202 -10.35 3.88 13.10
C ARG A 202 -9.40 3.30 14.12
N GLN A 203 -9.77 3.37 15.38
CA GLN A 203 -9.11 2.61 16.43
C GLN A 203 -9.28 1.12 16.17
N LEU A 204 -8.21 0.34 16.33
CA LEU A 204 -8.32 -1.11 16.33
C LEU A 204 -9.14 -1.55 17.55
N GLU A 205 -9.94 -2.61 17.41
CA GLU A 205 -10.77 -3.12 18.50
C GLU A 205 -9.95 -3.40 19.76
N GLY A 206 -10.40 -2.86 20.90
CA GLY A 206 -9.70 -2.98 22.19
C GLY A 206 -8.49 -2.04 22.36
N ARG A 207 -8.21 -1.13 21.42
CA ARG A 207 -7.08 -0.19 21.44
C ARG A 207 -7.56 1.27 21.50
N ALA A 208 -8.18 1.62 22.63
CA ALA A 208 -8.94 2.86 22.77
C ALA A 208 -8.09 4.14 22.88
N GLU A 209 -6.76 4.03 23.01
CA GLU A 209 -5.86 5.17 23.16
C GLU A 209 -5.34 5.69 21.80
N GLY A 210 -5.62 5.00 20.69
CA GLY A 210 -5.21 5.44 19.35
C GLY A 210 -5.88 6.74 18.92
N ARG A 211 -5.09 7.70 18.40
CA ARG A 211 -5.57 9.03 18.00
C ARG A 211 -5.13 9.35 16.59
N VAL A 212 -6.10 9.54 15.70
CA VAL A 212 -5.81 9.82 14.29
C VAL A 212 -5.15 11.19 14.11
N GLU A 213 -5.52 12.15 14.95
CA GLU A 213 -5.00 13.50 14.97
C GLU A 213 -3.51 13.59 15.36
N ASP A 214 -2.97 12.54 15.97
CA ASP A 214 -1.54 12.43 16.32
C ASP A 214 -0.69 11.88 15.16
N VAL A 215 -1.32 11.64 14.01
CA VAL A 215 -0.67 11.14 12.79
C VAL A 215 -0.87 12.13 11.65
N ARG A 216 0.17 12.29 10.83
CA ARG A 216 0.11 13.02 9.57
C ARG A 216 0.50 12.12 8.42
N VAL A 217 0.05 12.48 7.23
CA VAL A 217 0.39 11.82 5.98
C VAL A 217 1.17 12.77 5.08
N GLU A 218 2.28 12.27 4.54
CA GLU A 218 3.15 13.01 3.62
C GLU A 218 3.58 12.10 2.46
N PRO A 219 3.59 12.57 1.21
CA PRO A 219 4.04 11.77 0.10
C PRO A 219 5.58 11.76 0.05
N TYR A 220 6.14 10.62 -0.34
CA TYR A 220 7.56 10.44 -0.55
C TYR A 220 7.82 10.00 -1.99
N PHE A 221 8.59 10.82 -2.70
CA PHE A 221 8.92 10.66 -4.11
C PHE A 221 10.45 10.45 -4.27
N PRO A 222 10.95 9.20 -4.26
CA PRO A 222 12.35 8.89 -4.54
C PRO A 222 12.84 9.39 -5.91
N GLU A 223 11.97 9.33 -6.91
CA GLU A 223 12.24 9.70 -8.30
C GLU A 223 11.36 10.87 -8.73
N ALA A 224 11.87 11.71 -9.64
CA ALA A 224 11.16 12.89 -10.19
C ALA A 224 10.46 13.76 -9.12
N SER A 225 11.13 13.92 -7.97
CA SER A 225 10.56 14.49 -6.75
C SER A 225 9.99 15.89 -6.95
N GLU A 226 10.68 16.76 -7.71
CA GLU A 226 10.23 18.13 -7.97
C GLU A 226 8.91 18.17 -8.75
N GLN A 227 8.74 17.31 -9.77
CA GLN A 227 7.53 17.25 -10.58
C GLN A 227 6.32 16.80 -9.76
N PHE A 228 6.47 15.68 -9.04
CA PHE A 228 5.38 15.12 -8.23
C PHE A 228 5.06 16.02 -7.03
N ALA A 229 6.07 16.56 -6.34
CA ALA A 229 5.86 17.48 -5.22
C ALA A 229 5.13 18.75 -5.66
N SER A 230 5.51 19.34 -6.80
CA SER A 230 4.83 20.53 -7.33
C SER A 230 3.36 20.26 -7.63
N SER A 231 3.06 19.11 -8.24
CA SER A 231 1.69 18.70 -8.58
C SER A 231 0.86 18.40 -7.33
N PHE A 232 1.46 17.75 -6.33
CA PHE A 232 0.86 17.47 -5.05
C PHE A 232 0.51 18.75 -4.28
N ILE A 233 1.48 19.67 -4.12
CA ILE A 233 1.29 20.95 -3.42
C ILE A 233 0.24 21.80 -4.12
N LYS A 234 0.22 21.82 -5.45
CA LYS A 234 -0.79 22.57 -6.22
C LYS A 234 -2.22 22.11 -5.88
N SER A 235 -2.41 20.81 -5.66
CA SER A 235 -3.72 20.21 -5.42
C SER A 235 -4.12 20.23 -3.94
N ASN A 236 -3.15 20.07 -3.03
CA ASN A 236 -3.39 19.84 -1.60
C ASN A 236 -2.88 20.99 -0.69
N GLY A 237 -2.28 22.04 -1.26
CA GLY A 237 -1.76 23.21 -0.55
C GLY A 237 -0.44 23.02 0.21
N SER A 238 -0.10 21.78 0.58
CA SER A 238 1.09 21.43 1.37
C SER A 238 1.52 19.99 1.07
N MET A 239 2.80 19.66 1.30
CA MET A 239 3.28 18.27 1.28
C MET A 239 2.83 17.47 2.51
N ILE A 240 2.56 18.15 3.62
CA ILE A 240 2.16 17.51 4.89
C ILE A 240 0.67 17.77 5.10
N GLN A 241 -0.08 16.70 5.29
CA GLN A 241 -1.52 16.71 5.56
C GLN A 241 -1.78 16.06 6.92
N ALA A 242 -2.65 16.66 7.74
CA ALA A 242 -3.12 16.00 8.95
C ALA A 242 -3.98 14.79 8.56
N LEU A 243 -3.83 13.66 9.25
CA LEU A 243 -4.67 12.50 9.01
C LEU A 243 -6.03 12.71 9.69
N SER A 244 -7.12 12.40 8.98
CA SER A 244 -8.49 12.43 9.50
C SER A 244 -9.07 11.02 9.63
N SER A 245 -10.25 10.89 10.26
CA SER A 245 -10.99 9.63 10.33
C SER A 245 -11.37 9.07 8.96
N ASP A 246 -11.53 9.95 7.99
CA ASP A 246 -11.85 9.65 6.61
C ASP A 246 -11.38 10.81 5.75
N GLY A 247 -10.97 10.54 4.52
CA GLY A 247 -10.44 11.57 3.64
C GLY A 247 -10.08 11.06 2.26
N GLU A 248 -9.76 12.02 1.40
CA GLU A 248 -9.25 11.79 0.06
C GLU A 248 -8.07 12.72 -0.20
N ILE A 249 -6.99 12.17 -0.75
CA ILE A 249 -5.84 12.92 -1.25
C ILE A 249 -5.75 12.63 -2.74
N SER A 250 -5.78 13.67 -3.56
CA SER A 250 -5.67 13.53 -5.01
C SER A 250 -4.79 14.61 -5.62
N PHE A 251 -4.17 14.30 -6.74
CA PHE A 251 -3.42 15.28 -7.54
C PHE A 251 -3.27 14.83 -8.98
N ASP A 252 -3.20 15.80 -9.90
CA ASP A 252 -3.15 15.54 -11.33
C ASP A 252 -1.71 15.56 -11.87
N ILE A 253 -1.42 14.63 -12.77
CA ILE A 253 -0.16 14.54 -13.51
C ILE A 253 -0.45 14.67 -14.99
N THR A 254 0.12 15.71 -15.60
CA THR A 254 -0.02 15.99 -17.03
C THR A 254 1.20 15.46 -17.80
N GLY A 255 0.97 14.64 -18.83
CA GLY A 255 1.99 14.25 -19.80
C GLY A 255 1.55 14.52 -21.24
N VAL A 256 2.32 13.99 -22.18
CA VAL A 256 1.98 14.03 -23.61
C VAL A 256 1.56 12.62 -24.06
N LYS A 257 0.53 12.54 -24.90
CA LYS A 257 -0.17 11.28 -25.25
C LYS A 257 0.74 10.26 -25.94
N GLU A 258 1.75 10.75 -26.65
CA GLU A 258 2.71 9.95 -27.42
C GLU A 258 3.83 9.37 -26.57
N ASN A 259 3.96 9.83 -25.32
CA ASN A 259 5.15 9.53 -24.52
C ASN A 259 5.05 8.13 -23.89
N ALA A 260 6.22 7.52 -23.72
CA ALA A 260 6.37 6.33 -22.90
C ALA A 260 6.16 6.68 -21.41
N TRP A 261 5.30 5.90 -20.74
CA TRP A 261 5.07 6.01 -19.30
C TRP A 261 5.70 4.84 -18.59
N ARG A 262 6.46 5.10 -17.54
CA ARG A 262 7.02 4.06 -16.67
C ARG A 262 6.49 4.21 -15.26
N THR A 263 6.17 3.10 -14.62
CA THR A 263 5.96 3.03 -13.19
C THR A 263 7.20 3.56 -12.46
N VAL A 264 6.97 4.39 -11.46
CA VAL A 264 8.01 4.87 -10.55
C VAL A 264 7.59 4.60 -9.12
N GLU A 265 8.57 4.44 -8.27
CA GLU A 265 8.32 4.21 -6.86
C GLU A 265 7.90 5.49 -6.17
N ALA A 266 6.84 5.40 -5.36
CA ALA A 266 6.39 6.46 -4.50
C ALA A 266 5.57 5.87 -3.35
N TYR A 267 5.41 6.64 -2.28
CA TYR A 267 4.73 6.19 -1.08
C TYR A 267 3.92 7.32 -0.43
N TYR A 268 2.81 6.97 0.21
CA TYR A 268 2.34 7.76 1.34
C TYR A 268 3.03 7.27 2.60
N GLN A 269 3.64 8.18 3.35
CA GLN A 269 4.23 7.93 4.65
C GLN A 269 3.31 8.45 5.73
N PHE A 270 3.09 7.62 6.76
CA PHE A 270 2.37 8.01 7.96
C PHE A 270 3.40 8.29 9.04
N VAL A 271 3.30 9.46 9.66
CA VAL A 271 4.30 9.99 10.59
C VAL A 271 3.61 10.42 11.88
N ASP A 272 4.14 9.97 13.02
CA ASP A 272 3.62 10.35 14.34
C ASP A 272 4.07 11.76 14.76
N MET A 273 3.58 12.23 15.91
CA MET A 273 3.98 13.51 16.50
C MET A 273 5.48 13.59 16.87
N GLY A 274 6.13 12.43 17.07
CA GLY A 274 7.56 12.31 17.30
C GLY A 274 8.42 12.35 16.03
N ASN A 275 7.79 12.53 14.86
CA ASN A 275 8.43 12.52 13.55
C ASN A 275 9.01 11.13 13.16
N ASN A 276 8.43 10.05 13.71
CA ASN A 276 8.74 8.68 13.34
C ASN A 276 7.80 8.24 12.20
N VAL A 277 8.37 7.64 11.15
CA VAL A 277 7.55 6.94 10.14
C VAL A 277 7.00 5.66 10.78
N VAL A 278 5.68 5.58 10.91
CA VAL A 278 4.94 4.46 11.53
C VAL A 278 4.31 3.52 10.51
N ALA A 279 4.15 3.94 9.25
CA ALA A 279 3.78 3.07 8.15
C ALA A 279 4.13 3.71 6.80
N ARG A 280 4.21 2.88 5.75
CA ARG A 280 4.18 3.34 4.36
C ARG A 280 3.24 2.47 3.54
N ILE A 281 2.48 3.11 2.65
CA ILE A 281 1.72 2.42 1.59
C ILE A 281 2.29 2.81 0.22
N PRO A 282 2.48 1.85 -0.69
CA PRO A 282 2.86 2.15 -2.07
C PRO A 282 1.84 3.07 -2.75
N MET A 283 2.34 4.06 -3.47
CA MET A 283 1.55 4.96 -4.29
C MET A 283 1.82 4.62 -5.77
N PRO A 284 0.84 4.09 -6.51
CA PRO A 284 1.01 3.84 -7.94
C PRO A 284 1.20 5.18 -8.66
N LEU A 285 2.40 5.42 -9.20
CA LEU A 285 2.71 6.58 -10.01
C LEU A 285 3.37 6.18 -11.32
N LEU A 286 3.15 6.99 -12.36
CA LEU A 286 3.81 6.85 -13.63
C LEU A 286 4.53 8.15 -13.99
N GLN A 287 5.79 8.02 -14.38
CA GLN A 287 6.58 9.10 -14.93
C GLN A 287 6.58 9.02 -16.45
N ASP A 288 6.40 10.18 -17.07
CA ASP A 288 6.64 10.42 -18.48
C ASP A 288 8.16 10.43 -18.73
N VAL A 289 8.70 9.49 -19.52
CA VAL A 289 10.15 9.30 -19.70
C VAL A 289 10.78 10.23 -20.75
N GLU A 290 9.97 11.02 -21.46
CA GLU A 290 10.44 11.90 -22.54
C GLU A 290 10.54 13.38 -22.11
N LYS A 291 10.35 13.66 -20.82
CA LYS A 291 10.52 14.99 -20.19
C LYS A 291 11.72 15.01 -19.26
#